data_AF-A0A1V8SBP6-F1
#
_entry.id   AF-A0A1V8SBP6-F1
#
_cell.length_a   1.000
_cell.length_b   1.000
_cell.length_c   1.000
_cell.angle_alpha   90.00
_cell.angle_beta   90.00
_cell.angle_gamma   90.00
#
_symmetry.space_group_name_H-M   'P 1'
#
loop_
_entity.id
_entity.type
_entity.pdbx_description
1 polymer ?
#
loop_
_entity_poly.entity_id
_entity_poly.type
_entity_poly.pdbx_seq_one_letter_code
_entity_poly.pdbx_strand_id
1 'polypeptide(L)'
;MQRIEPRPEAQASPSQGYSNGTEGANGRGQAPVPTGFASTGANPHTQSFEEIYGVPENFLEIEVIDPQTHQPTASPSSRYTTYLIRLSTNIPAFKLRRSEVRRRYSDFEVFRDLLERESARVSIPPLPGKVYLNRFDDAVIEERRRGLERFLRIVAGHPLLQTGSRVLGGFVQDPAWDRNSW
;
A
#
# COMPACT_ATOMS: atom_id res chain seq x y z
N MET A 1 40.21 1.58 -52.98
CA MET A 1 39.66 1.07 -51.71
C MET A 1 38.22 0.68 -51.99
N GLN A 2 37.94 -0.62 -52.07
CA GLN A 2 36.74 -1.18 -52.69
C GLN A 2 35.56 -1.25 -51.71
N ARG A 3 34.39 -0.92 -52.27
CA ARG A 3 33.04 -0.84 -51.70
C ARG A 3 32.48 -2.26 -51.52
N ILE A 4 32.09 -2.64 -50.31
CA ILE A 4 31.50 -3.95 -50.00
C ILE A 4 29.97 -3.84 -50.09
N GLU A 5 29.37 -4.66 -50.96
CA GLU A 5 27.94 -4.75 -51.21
C GLU A 5 27.18 -5.52 -50.11
N PRO A 6 25.88 -5.20 -49.86
CA PRO A 6 25.08 -5.81 -48.81
C PRO A 6 24.56 -7.22 -49.14
N ARG A 7 24.38 -8.02 -48.08
CA ARG A 7 23.98 -9.45 -48.08
C ARG A 7 22.48 -9.63 -48.40
N PRO A 8 22.09 -10.58 -49.28
CA PRO A 8 20.68 -10.83 -49.60
C PRO A 8 19.98 -11.77 -48.61
N GLU A 9 18.69 -11.51 -48.39
CA GLU A 9 17.75 -12.30 -47.59
C GLU A 9 17.39 -13.64 -48.26
N ALA A 10 17.34 -14.72 -47.48
CA ALA A 10 16.86 -16.02 -47.93
C ALA A 10 15.40 -16.22 -47.50
N GLN A 11 14.51 -16.25 -48.50
CA GLN A 11 13.10 -16.62 -48.38
C GLN A 11 12.93 -18.13 -48.20
N ALA A 12 11.92 -18.51 -47.41
CA ALA A 12 11.53 -19.88 -47.10
C ALA A 12 10.80 -20.58 -48.27
N SER A 13 10.82 -21.92 -48.29
CA SER A 13 9.74 -22.88 -48.68
C SER A 13 10.31 -24.33 -48.75
N PRO A 14 9.52 -25.41 -48.96
CA PRO A 14 8.61 -26.09 -48.02
C PRO A 14 8.77 -27.64 -48.05
N SER A 15 7.90 -28.40 -47.33
CA SER A 15 7.37 -29.78 -47.59
C SER A 15 7.32 -30.70 -46.34
N GLN A 16 6.11 -31.08 -45.89
CA GLN A 16 5.45 -32.41 -46.00
C GLN A 16 6.15 -33.51 -45.17
N GLY A 17 5.54 -34.29 -44.27
CA GLY A 17 4.17 -34.60 -43.88
C GLY A 17 4.14 -36.10 -43.54
N TYR A 18 3.46 -36.58 -42.47
CA TYR A 18 2.97 -37.96 -42.29
C TYR A 18 1.98 -38.04 -41.11
N SER A 19 1.21 -39.11 -41.09
CA SER A 19 -0.22 -39.21 -40.76
C SER A 19 -0.58 -39.99 -39.48
N ASN A 20 -1.75 -39.64 -38.91
CA ASN A 20 -2.74 -40.38 -38.07
C ASN A 20 -2.31 -41.39 -36.98
N GLY A 21 -2.87 -41.18 -35.78
CA GLY A 21 -3.07 -42.18 -34.72
C GLY A 21 -3.95 -41.63 -33.58
N THR A 22 -4.87 -42.44 -33.07
CA THR A 22 -6.15 -42.12 -32.40
C THR A 22 -6.12 -41.89 -30.88
N GLU A 23 -7.20 -41.27 -30.37
CA GLU A 23 -7.86 -41.41 -29.04
C GLU A 23 -7.33 -40.66 -27.78
N GLY A 24 -8.26 -39.99 -27.08
CA GLY A 24 -8.20 -39.84 -25.60
C GLY A 24 -8.27 -38.43 -25.00
N ALA A 25 -9.49 -37.98 -24.71
CA ALA A 25 -9.95 -37.06 -23.66
C ALA A 25 -8.98 -36.11 -22.86
N ASN A 26 -9.35 -34.82 -22.89
CA ASN A 26 -9.39 -33.85 -21.78
C ASN A 26 -8.06 -33.28 -21.20
N GLY A 27 -7.88 -31.96 -21.26
CA GLY A 27 -6.87 -31.23 -20.47
C GLY A 27 -6.44 -29.89 -21.06
N ARG A 28 -7.04 -28.78 -20.63
CA ARG A 28 -6.51 -27.43 -20.89
C ARG A 28 -5.23 -27.24 -20.09
N GLY A 29 -4.13 -27.01 -20.81
CA GLY A 29 -2.78 -26.89 -20.26
C GLY A 29 -2.59 -25.71 -19.32
N GLN A 30 -2.04 -26.02 -18.15
CA GLN A 30 -1.21 -25.11 -17.37
C GLN A 30 0.19 -25.71 -17.33
N ALA A 31 1.20 -24.94 -17.70
CA ALA A 31 2.59 -25.38 -17.67
C ALA A 31 3.01 -25.71 -16.22
N PRO A 32 3.76 -26.81 -15.99
CA PRO A 32 4.20 -27.16 -14.65
C PRO A 32 5.31 -26.20 -14.19
N VAL A 33 5.10 -25.56 -13.04
CA VAL A 33 6.10 -24.72 -12.36
C VAL A 33 7.14 -25.61 -11.63
N PRO A 34 8.41 -25.19 -11.59
CA PRO A 34 9.47 -25.99 -10.98
C PRO A 34 9.27 -26.09 -9.47
N THR A 35 9.13 -27.32 -8.97
CA THR A 35 9.02 -27.62 -7.53
C THR A 35 10.43 -27.63 -6.93
N GLY A 36 10.91 -26.47 -6.47
CA GLY A 36 12.20 -26.33 -5.81
C GLY A 36 12.12 -26.64 -4.31
N PHE A 37 12.91 -27.63 -3.88
CA PHE A 37 13.33 -27.99 -2.51
C PHE A 37 12.23 -28.17 -1.42
N ALA A 38 12.24 -29.36 -0.83
CA ALA A 38 11.33 -29.83 0.20
C ALA A 38 11.29 -28.94 1.45
N SER A 39 10.08 -28.71 2.00
CA SER A 39 9.89 -28.78 3.44
C SER A 39 8.45 -29.12 3.85
N THR A 40 8.40 -29.82 4.98
CA THR A 40 7.33 -30.55 5.63
C THR A 40 6.12 -29.69 6.04
N GLY A 41 4.95 -30.01 5.52
CA GLY A 41 3.66 -29.45 5.96
C GLY A 41 2.53 -30.03 5.12
N ALA A 42 1.43 -30.44 5.75
CA ALA A 42 0.34 -31.18 5.14
C ALA A 42 -0.51 -30.41 4.09
N ASN A 43 -0.04 -29.27 3.58
CA ASN A 43 -0.71 -28.52 2.52
C ASN A 43 0.31 -28.12 1.45
N PRO A 44 0.10 -28.51 0.18
CA PRO A 44 0.88 -27.98 -0.94
C PRO A 44 0.48 -26.52 -1.16
N HIS A 45 1.16 -25.60 -0.46
CA HIS A 45 1.07 -24.18 -0.76
C HIS A 45 1.88 -23.92 -2.03
N THR A 46 1.20 -23.86 -3.18
CA THR A 46 1.82 -23.41 -4.43
C THR A 46 2.21 -21.95 -4.26
N GLN A 47 3.50 -21.68 -4.09
CA GLN A 47 3.98 -20.30 -3.97
C GLN A 47 3.67 -19.53 -5.25
N SER A 48 3.03 -18.38 -5.09
CA SER A 48 2.69 -17.54 -6.24
C SER A 48 3.95 -16.94 -6.88
N PHE A 49 3.91 -16.58 -8.16
CA PHE A 49 5.06 -15.95 -8.83
C PHE A 49 5.53 -14.69 -8.11
N GLU A 50 4.59 -13.91 -7.57
CA GLU A 50 4.86 -12.73 -6.73
C GLU A 50 5.58 -13.08 -5.41
N GLU A 51 5.42 -14.31 -4.91
CA GLU A 51 6.05 -14.79 -3.65
C GLU A 51 7.48 -15.31 -3.89
N ILE A 52 7.74 -15.90 -5.06
CA ILE A 52 9.05 -16.43 -5.44
C ILE A 52 9.99 -15.32 -5.94
N TYR A 53 9.45 -14.35 -6.70
CA TYR A 53 10.23 -13.29 -7.34
C TYR A 53 9.94 -11.88 -6.78
N GLY A 54 9.06 -11.77 -5.78
CA GLY A 54 8.75 -10.50 -5.13
C GLY A 54 9.86 -10.00 -4.23
N VAL A 55 9.75 -8.72 -3.83
CA VAL A 55 10.68 -8.10 -2.88
C VAL A 55 10.70 -8.94 -1.59
N PRO A 56 11.86 -9.45 -1.15
CA PRO A 56 11.94 -10.37 0.00
C PRO A 56 11.48 -9.77 1.33
N GLU A 57 11.44 -8.44 1.44
CA GLU A 57 11.21 -7.72 2.68
C GLU A 57 9.90 -6.94 2.66
N ASN A 58 9.18 -6.98 3.78
CA ASN A 58 8.00 -6.15 3.99
C ASN A 58 8.43 -4.69 4.14
N PHE A 59 7.86 -3.81 3.33
CA PHE A 59 8.09 -2.36 3.40
C PHE A 59 6.80 -1.61 3.75
N LEU A 60 6.98 -0.48 4.42
CA LEU A 60 5.93 0.47 4.76
C LEU A 60 6.43 1.89 4.49
N GLU A 61 5.93 2.48 3.42
CA GLU A 61 6.20 3.86 3.06
C GLU A 61 4.94 4.68 3.35
N ILE A 62 5.06 5.60 4.32
CA ILE A 62 4.01 6.56 4.64
C ILE A 62 4.59 7.96 4.55
N GLU A 63 3.85 8.81 3.86
CA GLU A 63 4.11 10.23 3.74
C GLU A 63 2.85 11.02 4.05
N VAL A 64 3.02 12.16 4.70
CA VAL A 64 1.94 13.12 4.93
C VAL A 64 2.33 14.38 4.18
N ILE A 65 1.61 14.74 3.13
CA ILE A 65 1.99 15.78 2.17
C ILE A 65 0.80 16.68 1.83
N ASP A 66 1.06 17.68 0.98
CA ASP A 66 0.04 18.54 0.38
C ASP A 66 -0.97 19.11 1.41
N PRO A 67 -0.53 19.96 2.34
CA PRO A 67 -1.46 20.59 3.27
C PRO A 67 -2.42 21.52 2.50
N GLN A 68 -3.73 21.31 2.69
CA GLN A 68 -4.78 22.12 2.05
C GLN A 68 -5.71 22.70 3.10
N THR A 69 -5.85 24.03 3.08
CA THR A 69 -6.75 24.76 3.96
C THR A 69 -8.09 25.00 3.28
N HIS A 70 -9.13 24.46 3.89
CA HIS A 70 -10.52 24.53 3.44
C HIS A 70 -11.28 25.56 4.26
N GLN A 71 -12.20 26.26 3.63
CA GLN A 71 -13.13 27.18 4.29
C GLN A 71 -14.54 26.90 3.75
N PRO A 72 -15.27 25.94 4.34
CA PRO A 72 -16.57 25.49 3.82
C PRO A 72 -17.67 26.55 3.92
N THR A 73 -17.57 27.47 4.87
CA THR A 73 -18.55 28.55 5.06
C THR A 73 -17.85 29.90 5.09
N ALA A 74 -18.62 30.97 4.89
CA ALA A 74 -18.10 32.33 4.99
C ALA A 74 -17.54 32.67 6.39
N SER A 75 -17.89 31.88 7.42
CA SER A 75 -17.36 32.07 8.77
C SER A 75 -15.87 31.69 8.84
N PRO A 76 -14.99 32.56 9.39
CA PRO A 76 -13.59 32.24 9.64
C PRO A 76 -13.39 31.01 10.54
N SER A 77 -14.35 30.73 11.43
CA SER A 77 -14.29 29.58 12.35
C SER A 77 -14.41 28.23 11.64
N SER A 78 -15.01 28.21 10.45
CA SER A 78 -15.19 26.98 9.65
C SER A 78 -13.90 26.47 9.03
N ARG A 79 -12.83 27.29 9.04
CA ARG A 79 -11.57 26.98 8.36
C ARG A 79 -10.82 25.85 9.05
N TYR A 80 -10.36 24.87 8.27
CA TYR A 80 -9.53 23.75 8.73
C TYR A 80 -8.52 23.33 7.67
N THR A 81 -7.42 22.70 8.10
CA THR A 81 -6.39 22.18 7.20
C THR A 81 -6.43 20.65 7.17
N THR A 82 -6.44 20.08 5.97
CA THR A 82 -6.31 18.64 5.71
C THR A 82 -4.94 18.34 5.13
N TYR A 83 -4.48 17.12 5.36
CA TYR A 83 -3.22 16.60 4.85
C TYR A 83 -3.52 15.35 4.02
N LEU A 84 -2.78 15.19 2.92
CA LEU A 84 -2.82 13.97 2.12
C LEU A 84 -1.91 12.92 2.76
N ILE A 85 -2.48 11.80 3.18
CA ILE A 85 -1.74 10.62 3.62
C ILE A 85 -1.56 9.74 2.39
N ARG A 86 -0.31 9.49 2.00
CA ARG A 86 0.07 8.56 0.94
C ARG A 86 0.73 7.35 1.57
N LEU A 87 0.19 6.17 1.30
CA LEU A 87 0.67 4.89 1.80
C LEU A 87 1.06 4.00 0.61
N SER A 88 2.22 3.37 0.70
CA SER A 88 2.69 2.30 -0.20
C SER A 88 3.28 1.18 0.65
N THR A 89 2.76 -0.04 0.52
CA THR A 89 3.17 -1.17 1.36
C THR A 89 2.87 -2.51 0.70
N ASN A 90 3.67 -3.53 1.01
CA ASN A 90 3.37 -4.94 0.71
C ASN A 90 2.91 -5.72 1.95
N ILE A 91 2.79 -5.08 3.12
CA ILE A 91 2.39 -5.72 4.38
C ILE A 91 0.95 -6.27 4.27
N PRO A 92 0.71 -7.57 4.54
CA PRO A 92 -0.61 -8.21 4.39
C PRO A 92 -1.72 -7.66 5.28
N ALA A 93 -1.37 -6.97 6.37
CA ALA A 93 -2.35 -6.34 7.26
C ALA A 93 -3.14 -5.21 6.59
N PHE A 94 -2.61 -4.63 5.52
CA PHE A 94 -3.26 -3.58 4.75
C PHE A 94 -3.94 -4.17 3.50
N LYS A 95 -5.18 -3.77 3.25
CA LYS A 95 -5.99 -4.28 2.12
C LYS A 95 -5.48 -3.76 0.78
N LEU A 96 -5.07 -2.50 0.75
CA LEU A 96 -4.55 -1.85 -0.45
C LEU A 96 -3.02 -1.77 -0.40
N ARG A 97 -2.36 -2.06 -1.53
CA ARG A 97 -0.90 -1.85 -1.69
C ARG A 97 -0.53 -0.37 -1.74
N ARG A 98 -1.43 0.46 -2.29
CA ARG A 98 -1.30 1.90 -2.38
C ARG A 98 -2.62 2.55 -2.01
N SER A 99 -2.58 3.60 -1.21
CA SER A 99 -3.77 4.41 -0.89
C SER A 99 -3.40 5.87 -0.67
N GLU A 100 -4.36 6.74 -1.00
CA GLU A 100 -4.29 8.18 -0.78
C GLU A 100 -5.58 8.63 -0.12
N VAL A 101 -5.48 9.18 1.10
CA VAL A 101 -6.63 9.65 1.86
C VAL A 101 -6.34 11.01 2.47
N ARG A 102 -7.36 11.87 2.60
CA ARG A 102 -7.22 13.17 3.27
C ARG A 102 -7.77 13.12 4.68
N ARG A 103 -7.01 13.65 5.64
CA ARG A 103 -7.39 13.74 7.05
C ARG A 103 -7.05 15.11 7.61
N ARG A 104 -7.88 15.62 8.52
CA ARG A 104 -7.54 16.81 9.31
C ARG A 104 -6.99 16.39 10.67
N TYR A 105 -6.28 17.31 11.32
CA TYR A 105 -5.65 17.06 12.63
C TYR A 105 -6.62 16.50 13.69
N SER A 106 -7.85 17.01 13.77
CA SER A 106 -8.84 16.49 14.73
C SER A 106 -9.26 15.05 14.46
N ASP A 107 -9.12 14.56 13.23
CA ASP A 107 -9.41 13.16 12.93
C ASP A 107 -8.30 12.26 13.50
N PHE A 108 -7.05 12.74 13.49
CA PHE A 108 -5.93 12.08 14.16
C PHE A 108 -6.11 12.04 15.68
N GLU A 109 -6.65 13.10 16.30
CA GLU A 109 -6.98 13.11 17.74
C GLU A 109 -7.93 11.94 18.06
N VAL A 110 -9.04 11.81 17.31
CA VAL A 110 -9.99 10.72 17.54
C VAL A 110 -9.39 9.35 17.20
N PHE A 111 -8.62 9.25 16.11
CA PHE A 111 -7.93 8.02 15.73
C PHE A 111 -6.98 7.52 16.83
N ARG A 112 -6.21 8.41 17.44
CA ARG A 112 -5.33 8.08 18.56
C ARG A 112 -6.13 7.53 19.74
N ASP A 113 -7.23 8.20 20.11
CA ASP A 113 -8.08 7.77 21.23
C ASP A 113 -8.71 6.40 20.97
N LEU A 114 -9.15 6.13 19.74
CA LEU A 114 -9.67 4.83 19.32
C LEU A 114 -8.59 3.73 19.40
N LEU A 115 -7.38 4.02 18.92
CA LEU A 115 -6.25 3.09 19.02
C LEU A 115 -5.89 2.74 20.47
N GLU A 116 -5.88 3.74 21.35
CA GLU A 116 -5.63 3.52 22.78
C GLU A 116 -6.69 2.62 23.42
N ARG A 117 -7.96 2.75 23.01
CA ARG A 117 -9.06 1.90 23.49
C ARG A 117 -8.98 0.47 22.96
N GLU A 118 -8.63 0.29 21.69
CA GLU A 118 -8.49 -1.06 21.09
C GLU A 118 -7.25 -1.80 21.61
N SER A 119 -6.16 -1.09 21.89
CA SER A 119 -4.84 -1.67 22.15
C SER A 119 -4.24 -1.23 23.49
N ALA A 120 -4.90 -1.60 24.60
CA ALA A 120 -4.48 -1.23 25.96
C ALA A 120 -3.05 -1.68 26.38
N ARG A 121 -2.42 -2.59 25.63
CA ARG A 121 -1.06 -3.09 25.90
C ARG A 121 0.03 -2.36 25.12
N VAL A 122 -0.33 -1.46 24.21
CA VAL A 122 0.61 -0.74 23.34
C VAL A 122 0.60 0.74 23.72
N SER A 123 1.79 1.30 23.94
CA SER A 123 1.92 2.75 24.16
C SER A 123 1.79 3.47 22.82
N ILE A 124 0.73 4.28 22.67
CA ILE A 124 0.49 5.05 21.45
C ILE A 124 1.29 6.37 21.53
N PRO A 125 2.13 6.68 20.53
CA PRO A 125 2.93 7.90 20.54
C PRO A 125 2.06 9.16 20.60
N PRO A 126 2.57 10.26 21.18
CA PRO A 126 1.84 11.52 21.20
C PRO A 126 1.73 12.12 19.79
N LEU A 127 0.62 12.83 19.55
CA LEU A 127 0.47 13.67 18.36
C LEU A 127 1.29 14.96 18.50
N PRO A 128 1.66 15.64 17.38
CA PRO A 128 2.25 16.97 17.47
C PRO A 128 1.34 17.92 18.24
N GLY A 129 1.95 18.83 19.00
CA GLY A 129 1.24 19.69 19.96
C GLY A 129 0.05 20.44 19.34
N LYS A 130 -1.01 20.59 20.14
CA LYS A 130 -2.18 21.35 19.74
C LYS A 130 -1.86 22.85 19.73
N VAL A 131 -1.79 23.41 18.53
CA VAL A 131 -1.52 24.84 18.32
C VAL A 131 -2.84 25.60 18.22
N TYR A 132 -3.08 26.50 19.18
CA TYR A 132 -4.29 27.31 19.27
C TYR A 132 -4.16 28.67 18.56
N LEU A 133 -2.97 29.26 18.57
CA LEU A 133 -2.66 30.57 17.97
C LEU A 133 -1.96 30.36 16.62
N ASN A 134 -2.27 31.16 15.62
CA ASN A 134 -1.64 31.09 14.28
C ASN A 134 -1.68 29.68 13.66
N ARG A 135 -2.75 28.91 13.89
CA ARG A 135 -2.89 27.51 13.45
C ARG A 135 -2.85 27.29 11.92
N PHE A 136 -2.88 28.38 11.16
CA PHE A 136 -2.84 28.40 9.69
C PHE A 136 -1.53 28.98 9.15
N ASP A 137 -0.56 29.26 10.03
CA ASP A 137 0.77 29.67 9.65
C ASP A 137 1.53 28.49 9.02
N ASP A 138 2.29 28.75 7.97
CA ASP A 138 2.96 27.72 7.17
C ASP A 138 3.98 26.93 8.01
N ALA A 139 4.66 27.60 8.95
CA ALA A 139 5.58 26.96 9.89
C ALA A 139 4.85 25.94 10.79
N VAL A 140 3.67 26.31 11.29
CA VAL A 140 2.83 25.44 12.14
C VAL A 140 2.28 24.27 11.33
N ILE A 141 1.84 24.52 10.09
CA ILE A 141 1.34 23.50 9.19
C ILE A 141 2.43 22.48 8.88
N GLU A 142 3.65 22.91 8.57
CA GLU A 142 4.77 22.02 8.25
C GLU A 142 5.26 21.24 9.48
N GLU A 143 5.38 21.88 10.64
CA GLU A 143 5.72 21.18 11.89
C GLU A 143 4.68 20.08 12.20
N ARG A 144 3.40 20.42 12.08
CA ARG A 144 2.30 19.47 12.27
C ARG A 144 2.37 18.35 11.25
N ARG A 145 2.58 18.64 9.97
CA ARG A 145 2.73 17.64 8.90
C ARG A 145 3.82 16.61 9.25
N ARG A 146 5.01 17.07 9.64
CA ARG A 146 6.13 16.22 10.08
C ARG A 146 5.78 15.36 11.29
N GLY A 147 5.10 15.94 12.27
CA GLY A 147 4.67 15.22 13.47
C GLY A 147 3.63 14.14 13.17
N LEU A 148 2.64 14.44 12.32
CA LEU A 148 1.62 13.48 11.87
C LEU A 148 2.24 12.33 11.07
N GLU A 149 3.21 12.63 10.21
CA GLU A 149 3.96 11.64 9.44
C GLU A 149 4.75 10.69 10.35
N ARG A 150 5.48 11.24 11.31
CA ARG A 150 6.21 10.45 12.31
C ARG A 150 5.26 9.56 13.11
N PHE A 151 4.14 10.11 13.57
CA PHE A 151 3.13 9.36 14.31
C PHE A 151 2.62 8.16 13.50
N LEU A 152 2.25 8.36 12.23
CA LEU A 152 1.75 7.26 11.38
C LEU A 152 2.82 6.21 11.10
N ARG A 153 4.07 6.60 10.84
CA ARG A 153 5.15 5.61 10.63
C ARG A 153 5.33 4.69 11.83
N ILE A 154 5.27 5.25 13.04
CA ILE A 154 5.39 4.46 14.27
C ILE A 154 4.17 3.54 14.45
N VAL A 155 2.97 4.10 14.34
CA VAL A 155 1.71 3.38 14.60
C VAL A 155 1.45 2.30 13.55
N ALA A 156 1.54 2.66 12.27
CA ALA A 156 1.29 1.73 11.17
C ALA A 156 2.42 0.72 11.00
N GLY A 157 3.64 1.03 11.47
CA GLY A 157 4.77 0.09 11.51
C GLY A 157 4.74 -0.89 12.67
N HIS A 158 3.84 -0.70 13.64
CA HIS A 158 3.80 -1.53 14.85
C HIS A 158 3.04 -2.85 14.62
N PRO A 159 3.70 -4.03 14.71
CA PRO A 159 3.06 -5.31 14.36
C PRO A 159 1.77 -5.61 15.14
N LEU A 160 1.74 -5.30 16.44
CA LEU A 160 0.53 -5.54 17.25
C LEU A 160 -0.64 -4.64 16.85
N LEU A 161 -0.38 -3.43 16.33
CA LEU A 161 -1.45 -2.54 15.86
C LEU A 161 -1.92 -2.96 14.47
N GLN A 162 -1.00 -3.43 13.61
CA GLN A 162 -1.33 -4.00 12.30
C GLN A 162 -2.30 -5.18 12.40
N THR A 163 -2.08 -6.10 13.34
CA THR A 163 -2.95 -7.27 13.52
C THR A 163 -4.11 -7.05 14.48
N GLY A 164 -3.96 -6.12 15.43
CA GLY A 164 -4.87 -5.96 16.56
C GLY A 164 -5.87 -4.80 16.42
N SER A 165 -5.61 -3.82 15.56
CA SER A 165 -6.49 -2.67 15.37
C SER A 165 -7.28 -2.78 14.06
N ARG A 166 -8.61 -2.66 14.16
CA ARG A 166 -9.46 -2.56 12.97
C ARG A 166 -9.51 -1.14 12.43
N VAL A 167 -9.35 -0.14 13.31
CA VAL A 167 -9.38 1.28 12.95
C VAL A 167 -8.16 1.68 12.12
N LEU A 168 -6.99 1.10 12.36
CA LEU A 168 -5.74 1.45 11.66
C LEU A 168 -5.89 1.38 10.13
N GLY A 169 -6.34 0.25 9.61
CA GLY A 169 -6.51 0.05 8.16
C GLY A 169 -7.54 1.01 7.57
N GLY A 170 -8.67 1.22 8.25
CA GLY A 170 -9.68 2.18 7.82
C GLY A 170 -9.13 3.61 7.76
N PHE A 171 -8.41 4.05 8.80
CA PHE A 171 -7.93 5.42 8.88
C PHE A 171 -6.95 5.78 7.74
N VAL A 172 -6.05 4.87 7.37
CA VAL A 172 -5.01 5.15 6.35
C VAL A 172 -5.40 4.75 4.92
N GLN A 173 -6.46 3.96 4.73
CA GLN A 173 -6.84 3.44 3.40
C GLN A 173 -8.24 3.84 2.93
N ASP A 174 -9.19 4.10 3.82
CA ASP A 174 -10.59 4.35 3.44
C ASP A 174 -10.88 5.85 3.26
N PRO A 175 -11.10 6.37 2.05
CA PRO A 175 -11.42 7.78 1.86
C PRO A 175 -12.64 8.26 2.65
N ALA A 176 -13.60 7.36 2.92
CA ALA A 176 -14.85 7.63 3.61
C ALA A 176 -14.80 7.33 5.12
N TRP A 177 -13.60 7.22 5.70
CA TRP A 177 -13.45 6.98 7.14
C TRP A 177 -14.26 7.99 7.97
N ASP A 178 -15.15 7.46 8.81
CA ASP A 178 -15.95 8.25 9.75
C ASP A 178 -15.63 7.88 11.20
N ARG A 179 -15.53 8.92 12.03
CA ARG A 179 -15.14 8.81 13.43
C ARG A 179 -16.19 8.13 14.31
N ASN A 180 -17.45 8.12 13.88
CA ASN A 180 -18.56 7.53 14.63
C ASN A 180 -18.80 6.06 14.27
N SER A 181 -18.06 5.53 13.29
CA SER A 181 -18.23 4.17 12.78
C SER A 181 -17.39 3.12 13.53
N TRP A 182 -16.70 3.50 14.61
CA TRP A 182 -15.72 2.68 15.32
C TRP A 182 -15.87 2.77 16.83
#